data_AF-A0A947Z6Z1-F1
#
_entry.id   AF-A0A947Z6Z1-F1
#
_cell.length_a   1.000
_cell.length_b   1.000
_cell.length_c   1.000
_cell.angle_alpha   90.00
_cell.angle_beta   90.00
_cell.angle_gamma   90.00
#
_symmetry.space_group_name_H-M   'P 1'
#
loop_
_entity.id
_entity.type
_entity.pdbx_description
1 polymer ?
#
loop_
_entity_poly.entity_id
_entity_poly.type
_entity_poly.pdbx_seq_one_letter_code
_entity_poly.pdbx_strand_id
1 'polypeptide(L)'
;MADSLNDSKTMSGESAEGVRWWGSSPLPEGKIHCLSLGPLNLYSEKLENEWRIGLLRGTDPLESAVTTAHFSAGDLPANIPWERFAGGQLDSPLFISPALADRPVVSRPTNAYYLPSTESVTFFIGTPVWVKVMTAKGNVLKDFPVFRPSDTWFGPTTDQGQLCYASRTFCNVDLASVPYRPHRAVTSVTIKNKSPETIPIEKIKLPVGNLSLYIGPGNRIWTQDITYEIVEKERVIQLRLSDNPPALAPDSEFLSKGREPSGGNLLVQAISYFFPEM
;
A
#
# COMPACT_ATOMS: atom_id res chain seq x y z
N MET A 1 1.10 15.18 -53.95
CA MET A 1 2.17 15.92 -53.23
C MET A 1 1.56 16.39 -51.93
N ALA A 2 2.18 16.02 -50.81
CA ALA A 2 1.82 16.29 -49.40
C ALA A 2 0.64 15.50 -48.78
N ASP A 3 0.96 14.26 -48.38
CA ASP A 3 0.53 13.69 -47.09
C ASP A 3 1.13 14.50 -45.93
N SER A 4 0.37 14.70 -44.85
CA SER A 4 0.89 15.03 -43.51
C SER A 4 -0.14 14.55 -42.47
N LEU A 5 0.12 13.39 -41.88
CA LEU A 5 0.89 13.16 -40.64
C LEU A 5 -0.01 13.26 -39.40
N ASN A 6 -0.57 12.10 -39.09
CA ASN A 6 -1.26 11.73 -37.87
C ASN A 6 -0.17 11.55 -36.80
N ASP A 7 -0.01 12.52 -35.89
CA ASP A 7 0.89 12.37 -34.75
C ASP A 7 0.28 11.39 -33.73
N SER A 8 0.72 10.15 -33.87
CA SER A 8 0.44 9.04 -32.98
C SER A 8 1.03 9.31 -31.59
N LYS A 9 0.14 9.34 -30.60
CA LYS A 9 0.41 9.26 -29.17
C LYS A 9 1.26 8.02 -28.87
N THR A 10 2.57 8.18 -28.70
CA THR A 10 3.46 7.07 -28.33
C THR A 10 3.31 6.77 -26.83
N MET A 11 2.32 5.95 -26.48
CA MET A 11 2.33 5.23 -25.22
C MET A 11 3.29 4.04 -25.35
N SER A 12 4.54 4.22 -24.96
CA SER A 12 5.43 3.08 -24.72
C SER A 12 5.00 2.45 -23.39
N GLY A 13 4.22 1.37 -23.47
CA GLY A 13 3.92 0.52 -22.32
C GLY A 13 5.16 -0.30 -21.97
N GLU A 14 6.01 0.21 -21.08
CA GLU A 14 7.01 -0.61 -20.42
C GLU A 14 6.32 -1.60 -19.47
N SER A 15 6.87 -2.81 -19.37
CA SER A 15 6.49 -3.76 -18.33
C SER A 15 6.62 -3.09 -16.96
N ALA A 16 5.56 -3.11 -16.16
CA ALA A 16 5.50 -2.42 -14.85
C ALA A 16 6.56 -2.89 -13.83
N GLU A 17 7.22 -4.02 -14.10
CA GLU A 17 8.26 -4.58 -13.25
C GLU A 17 9.55 -3.74 -13.40
N GLY A 18 10.02 -3.15 -12.29
CA GLY A 18 11.25 -2.36 -12.28
C GLY A 18 11.09 -0.84 -12.43
N VAL A 19 9.88 -0.29 -12.60
CA VAL A 19 9.67 1.17 -12.60
C VAL A 19 9.61 1.71 -11.16
N ARG A 20 10.58 2.57 -10.78
CA ARG A 20 10.62 3.26 -9.48
C ARG A 20 9.78 4.54 -9.55
N TRP A 21 8.56 4.51 -8.99
CA TRP A 21 7.61 5.63 -9.03
C TRP A 21 7.74 6.65 -7.88
N TRP A 22 8.60 6.37 -6.90
CA TRP A 22 8.86 7.23 -5.75
C TRP A 22 10.24 7.90 -5.85
N GLY A 23 10.46 8.91 -5.02
CA GLY A 23 11.67 9.72 -5.00
C GLY A 23 11.41 11.15 -5.49
N SER A 24 12.50 11.81 -5.90
CA SER A 24 12.43 13.16 -6.46
C SER A 24 11.79 13.13 -7.84
N SER A 25 10.75 13.93 -8.03
CA SER A 25 10.15 14.17 -9.34
C SER A 25 10.58 15.56 -9.81
N PRO A 26 11.55 15.67 -10.75
CA PRO A 26 11.89 16.94 -11.35
C PRO A 26 10.70 17.39 -12.20
N LEU A 27 10.20 18.58 -11.89
CA LEU A 27 9.06 19.21 -12.56
C LEU A 27 9.59 20.42 -13.33
N PRO A 28 9.74 20.32 -14.67
CA PRO A 28 10.04 21.48 -15.50
C PRO A 28 8.96 22.54 -15.31
N GLU A 29 9.35 23.80 -15.22
CA GLU A 29 8.43 24.92 -15.04
C GLU A 29 7.35 24.93 -16.14
N GLY A 30 6.09 25.16 -15.74
CA GLY A 30 4.96 25.25 -16.67
C GLY A 30 4.54 23.94 -17.33
N LYS A 31 5.17 22.80 -16.97
CA LYS A 31 4.71 21.46 -17.38
C LYS A 31 3.98 20.76 -16.25
N ILE A 32 2.99 19.97 -16.63
CA ILE A 32 2.25 19.14 -15.69
C ILE A 32 2.78 17.72 -15.80
N HIS A 33 3.31 17.19 -14.71
CA HIS A 33 3.69 15.79 -14.64
C HIS A 33 2.50 14.95 -14.19
N CYS A 34 2.28 13.83 -14.85
CA CYS A 34 1.31 12.81 -14.45
C CYS A 34 2.06 11.54 -14.10
N LEU A 35 1.86 11.06 -12.88
CA LEU A 35 2.22 9.70 -12.47
C LEU A 35 0.94 8.86 -12.47
N SER A 36 0.87 7.87 -13.35
CA SER A 36 -0.13 6.80 -13.30
C SER A 36 0.42 5.66 -12.46
N LEU A 37 -0.30 5.27 -11.41
CA LEU A 37 0.09 4.24 -10.45
C LEU A 37 -1.13 3.38 -10.10
N GLY A 38 -1.26 2.24 -10.78
CA GLY A 38 -2.48 1.45 -10.80
C GLY A 38 -3.69 2.32 -11.17
N PRO A 39 -4.77 2.35 -10.36
CA PRO A 39 -5.92 3.20 -10.65
C PRO A 39 -5.68 4.69 -10.44
N LEU A 40 -4.58 5.12 -9.82
CA LEU A 40 -4.35 6.53 -9.50
C LEU A 40 -3.68 7.24 -10.69
N ASN A 41 -4.20 8.39 -11.08
CA ASN A 41 -3.47 9.39 -11.84
C ASN A 41 -3.20 10.61 -10.93
N LEU A 42 -1.93 10.81 -10.60
CA LEU A 42 -1.44 11.95 -9.82
C LEU A 42 -0.88 13.00 -10.78
N TYR A 43 -1.57 14.13 -10.88
CA TYR A 43 -1.11 15.30 -11.60
C TYR A 43 -0.41 16.26 -10.64
N SER A 44 0.76 16.74 -11.03
CA SER A 44 1.54 17.71 -10.28
C SER A 44 2.00 18.82 -11.21
N GLU A 45 1.73 20.06 -10.81
CA GLU A 45 2.16 21.27 -11.52
C GLU A 45 2.95 22.15 -10.57
N LYS A 46 4.04 22.72 -11.07
CA LYS A 46 4.82 23.73 -10.38
C LYS A 46 4.64 25.08 -11.03
N LEU A 47 4.35 26.09 -10.21
CA LEU A 47 4.26 27.49 -10.60
C LEU A 47 5.12 28.33 -9.64
N GLU A 48 5.38 29.59 -10.00
CA GLU A 48 6.34 30.49 -9.33
C GLU A 48 6.24 30.50 -7.78
N ASN A 49 5.02 30.48 -7.24
CA ASN A 49 4.74 30.55 -5.81
C ASN A 49 3.71 29.51 -5.33
N GLU A 50 3.36 28.54 -6.18
CA GLU A 50 2.42 27.50 -5.81
C GLU A 50 2.71 26.13 -6.41
N TRP A 51 2.32 25.10 -5.67
CA TRP A 51 2.16 23.74 -6.17
C TRP A 51 0.69 23.46 -6.42
N ARG A 52 0.37 22.81 -7.55
CA ARG A 52 -0.96 22.24 -7.77
C ARG A 52 -0.89 20.73 -7.83
N ILE A 53 -1.78 20.09 -7.09
CA ILE A 53 -1.88 18.63 -7.06
C ILE A 53 -3.31 18.26 -7.41
N GLY A 54 -3.45 17.43 -8.45
CA GLY A 54 -4.73 16.93 -8.94
C GLY A 54 -4.75 15.41 -8.88
N LEU A 55 -5.86 14.83 -8.44
CA LEU A 55 -6.02 13.37 -8.36
C LEU A 55 -7.21 12.93 -9.20
N LEU A 56 -6.98 11.98 -10.11
CA LEU A 56 -8.05 11.20 -10.72
C LEU A 56 -7.87 9.73 -10.37
N ARG A 57 -8.96 8.99 -10.25
CA ARG A 57 -8.93 7.56 -9.96
C ARG A 57 -9.78 6.77 -10.94
N GLY A 58 -9.20 5.71 -11.49
CA GLY A 58 -9.90 4.67 -12.22
C GLY A 58 -10.74 3.78 -11.30
N THR A 59 -11.50 2.89 -11.91
CA THR A 59 -12.46 2.02 -11.22
C THR A 59 -11.85 0.67 -10.83
N ASP A 60 -10.77 0.23 -11.49
CA ASP A 60 -10.11 -1.04 -11.19
C ASP A 60 -9.02 -0.88 -10.11
N PRO A 61 -9.26 -1.28 -8.86
CA PRO A 61 -8.26 -1.21 -7.79
C PRO A 61 -7.03 -2.12 -8.00
N LEU A 62 -7.13 -3.10 -8.90
CA LEU A 62 -6.11 -4.11 -9.14
C LEU A 62 -5.28 -3.84 -10.40
N GLU A 63 -5.61 -2.79 -11.17
CA GLU A 63 -4.80 -2.27 -12.26
C GLU A 63 -3.36 -2.06 -11.77
N SER A 64 -2.38 -2.57 -12.50
CA SER A 64 -0.98 -2.66 -12.05
C SER A 64 0.00 -1.85 -12.89
N ALA A 65 -0.49 -0.98 -13.77
CA ALA A 65 0.37 -0.14 -14.61
C ALA A 65 1.09 0.92 -13.77
N VAL A 66 2.33 1.24 -14.15
CA VAL A 66 3.01 2.46 -13.72
C VAL A 66 3.51 3.17 -14.97
N THR A 67 3.15 4.43 -15.14
CA THR A 67 3.70 5.27 -16.21
C THR A 67 3.89 6.68 -15.72
N THR A 68 4.83 7.39 -16.35
CA THR A 68 5.01 8.83 -16.17
C THR A 68 4.80 9.52 -17.52
N ALA A 69 4.14 10.67 -17.49
CA ALA A 69 3.89 11.48 -18.67
C ALA A 69 3.98 12.96 -18.32
N HIS A 70 4.26 13.79 -19.33
CA HIS A 70 4.19 15.24 -19.22
C HIS A 70 3.09 15.77 -20.13
N PHE A 71 2.31 16.73 -19.61
CA PHE A 71 1.22 17.38 -20.32
C PHE A 71 1.48 18.89 -20.39
N SER A 72 1.09 19.48 -21.51
CA SER A 72 0.85 20.92 -21.61
C SER A 72 -0.54 21.23 -21.05
N ALA A 73 -0.79 22.45 -20.60
CA ALA A 73 -2.06 22.84 -20.00
C ALA A 73 -3.30 22.54 -20.89
N GLY A 74 -3.15 22.59 -22.21
CA GLY A 74 -4.22 22.30 -23.17
C GLY A 74 -4.55 20.81 -23.38
N ASP A 75 -3.66 19.91 -22.96
CA ASP A 75 -3.78 18.46 -23.23
C ASP A 75 -4.29 17.66 -22.01
N LEU A 76 -4.69 18.37 -20.96
CA LEU A 76 -5.13 17.74 -19.72
C LEU A 76 -6.53 17.12 -19.84
N PRO A 77 -6.79 16.03 -19.10
CA PRO A 77 -8.15 15.61 -18.83
C PRO A 77 -9.01 16.76 -18.27
N ALA A 78 -10.27 16.81 -18.70
CA ALA A 78 -11.24 17.74 -18.14
C ALA A 78 -11.50 17.45 -16.64
N ASN A 79 -11.78 18.50 -15.87
CA ASN A 79 -12.28 18.43 -14.49
C ASN A 79 -11.33 17.79 -13.46
N ILE A 80 -10.01 17.97 -13.60
CA ILE A 80 -9.08 17.62 -12.53
C ILE A 80 -9.39 18.47 -11.29
N PRO A 81 -9.72 17.88 -10.12
CA PRO A 81 -9.96 18.64 -8.90
C PRO A 81 -8.61 19.09 -8.32
N TRP A 82 -8.23 20.32 -8.63
CA TRP A 82 -6.95 20.90 -8.21
C TRP A 82 -7.01 21.39 -6.76
N GLU A 83 -6.02 20.96 -5.97
CA GLU A 83 -5.67 21.58 -4.70
C GLU A 83 -4.37 22.37 -4.85
N ARG A 84 -4.33 23.55 -4.22
CA ARG A 84 -3.23 24.52 -4.33
C ARG A 84 -2.52 24.67 -3.00
N PHE A 85 -1.21 24.68 -3.03
CA PHE A 85 -0.35 24.81 -1.85
C PHE A 85 0.63 25.96 -2.07
N ALA A 86 0.74 26.86 -1.10
CA ALA A 86 1.72 27.94 -1.16
C ALA A 86 3.16 27.40 -1.11
N GLY A 87 4.06 28.03 -1.87
CA GLY A 87 5.47 27.65 -1.99
C GLY A 87 5.79 27.11 -3.39
N GLY A 88 7.03 26.70 -3.64
CA GLY A 88 7.45 26.26 -4.99
C GLY A 88 8.49 27.15 -5.65
N GLN A 89 9.51 27.59 -4.89
CA GLN A 89 10.72 28.18 -5.49
C GLN A 89 11.18 27.33 -6.68
N LEU A 90 11.46 27.95 -7.84
CA LEU A 90 11.66 27.29 -9.14
C LEU A 90 12.60 26.07 -9.13
N ASP A 91 13.55 26.00 -8.20
CA ASP A 91 14.53 24.91 -8.12
C ASP A 91 14.21 23.81 -7.09
N SER A 92 13.12 23.92 -6.32
CA SER A 92 12.74 22.88 -5.34
C SER A 92 11.93 21.75 -6.00
N PRO A 93 12.40 20.49 -6.03
CA PRO A 93 11.59 19.36 -6.51
C PRO A 93 10.47 18.97 -5.53
N LEU A 94 9.49 18.20 -6.03
CA LEU A 94 8.58 17.42 -5.19
C LEU A 94 9.17 16.04 -4.93
N PHE A 95 8.86 15.50 -3.76
CA PHE A 95 9.19 14.14 -3.38
C PHE A 95 7.91 13.32 -3.24
N ILE A 96 7.87 12.20 -3.93
CA ILE A 96 6.80 11.20 -3.83
C ILE A 96 7.33 10.06 -2.96
N SER A 97 6.56 9.62 -1.98
CA SER A 97 6.95 8.49 -1.13
C SER A 97 5.76 7.58 -0.83
N PRO A 98 5.93 6.25 -0.87
CA PRO A 98 4.93 5.33 -0.37
C PRO A 98 4.84 5.39 1.15
N ALA A 99 3.62 5.24 1.64
CA ALA A 99 3.30 4.98 3.03
C ALA A 99 2.27 3.86 3.12
N LEU A 100 2.14 3.22 4.28
CA LEU A 100 1.04 2.29 4.51
C LEU A 100 -0.26 3.03 4.86
N ALA A 101 -1.36 2.29 5.00
CA ALA A 101 -2.65 2.85 5.35
C ALA A 101 -2.64 3.48 6.76
N ASP A 102 -3.54 4.44 6.98
CA ASP A 102 -3.77 5.12 8.27
C ASP A 102 -4.62 4.30 9.24
N ARG A 103 -5.04 3.09 8.86
CA ARG A 103 -5.82 2.16 9.68
C ARG A 103 -5.37 0.72 9.42
N PRO A 104 -5.59 -0.20 10.37
CA PRO A 104 -5.34 -1.62 10.13
C PRO A 104 -6.10 -2.15 8.92
N VAL A 105 -5.52 -3.16 8.26
CA VAL A 105 -6.13 -3.81 7.10
C VAL A 105 -6.53 -5.24 7.46
N VAL A 106 -7.76 -5.63 7.18
CA VAL A 106 -8.25 -7.00 7.40
C VAL A 106 -8.23 -7.75 6.08
N SER A 107 -7.54 -8.89 6.06
CA SER A 107 -7.52 -9.81 4.93
C SER A 107 -8.17 -11.13 5.30
N ARG A 108 -8.69 -11.83 4.29
CA ARG A 108 -9.34 -13.14 4.45
C ARG A 108 -8.69 -14.15 3.52
N PRO A 109 -8.52 -15.42 3.92
CA PRO A 109 -8.24 -16.48 2.96
C PRO A 109 -9.47 -16.72 2.07
N THR A 110 -9.27 -17.33 0.90
CA THR A 110 -10.37 -17.60 -0.06
C THR A 110 -11.43 -18.53 0.53
N ASN A 111 -10.98 -19.54 1.28
CA ASN A 111 -11.80 -20.43 2.08
C ASN A 111 -11.28 -20.40 3.53
N ALA A 112 -12.12 -20.77 4.50
CA ALA A 112 -11.66 -20.94 5.88
C ALA A 112 -10.43 -21.85 5.92
N TYR A 113 -9.37 -21.39 6.60
CA TYR A 113 -8.11 -22.14 6.69
C TYR A 113 -7.97 -22.68 8.11
N TYR A 114 -7.95 -23.99 8.27
CA TYR A 114 -7.85 -24.63 9.58
C TYR A 114 -6.38 -24.92 9.91
N LEU A 115 -5.86 -24.28 10.95
CA LEU A 115 -4.49 -24.47 11.43
C LEU A 115 -4.49 -25.45 12.60
N PRO A 116 -3.98 -26.69 12.43
CA PRO A 116 -3.95 -27.69 13.50
C PRO A 116 -3.13 -27.24 14.72
N SER A 117 -3.36 -27.92 15.84
CA SER A 117 -2.55 -27.76 17.06
C SER A 117 -1.06 -27.92 16.74
N THR A 118 -0.21 -27.11 17.38
CA THR A 118 1.26 -27.11 17.24
C THR A 118 1.83 -26.78 15.85
N GLU A 119 0.98 -26.50 14.86
CA GLU A 119 1.39 -26.18 13.49
C GLU A 119 1.59 -24.67 13.27
N SER A 120 2.22 -24.33 12.15
CA SER A 120 2.36 -22.94 11.69
C SER A 120 2.10 -22.78 10.20
N VAL A 121 1.65 -21.60 9.82
CA VAL A 121 1.41 -21.22 8.41
C VAL A 121 1.88 -19.79 8.17
N THR A 122 2.42 -19.53 6.97
CA THR A 122 2.77 -18.19 6.52
C THR A 122 1.82 -17.77 5.40
N PHE A 123 1.19 -16.60 5.55
CA PHE A 123 0.39 -15.96 4.52
C PHE A 123 1.10 -14.74 3.93
N PHE A 124 0.98 -14.56 2.63
CA PHE A 124 1.40 -13.38 1.90
C PHE A 124 0.19 -12.53 1.54
N ILE A 125 0.19 -11.29 2.01
CA ILE A 125 -0.93 -10.38 1.85
C ILE A 125 -0.42 -9.08 1.22
N GLY A 126 -0.94 -8.74 0.04
CA GLY A 126 -0.69 -7.45 -0.60
C GLY A 126 -1.67 -6.40 -0.10
N THR A 127 -1.22 -5.31 0.52
CA THR A 127 -2.09 -4.19 0.93
C THR A 127 -1.80 -2.95 0.09
N PRO A 128 -2.81 -2.12 -0.26
CA PRO A 128 -2.57 -0.92 -1.07
C PRO A 128 -1.74 0.10 -0.29
N VAL A 129 -0.86 0.80 -1.00
CA VAL A 129 -0.07 1.90 -0.43
C VAL A 129 -0.80 3.25 -0.55
N TRP A 130 -0.43 4.14 0.35
CA TRP A 130 -0.71 5.56 0.30
C TRP A 130 0.47 6.26 -0.37
N VAL A 131 0.18 7.40 -0.97
CA VAL A 131 1.16 8.29 -1.58
C VAL A 131 1.24 9.55 -0.72
N LYS A 132 2.46 9.88 -0.30
CA LYS A 132 2.80 11.17 0.28
C LYS A 132 3.48 12.02 -0.78
N VAL A 133 2.95 13.21 -1.02
CA VAL A 133 3.60 14.25 -1.82
C VAL A 133 4.19 15.27 -0.87
N MET A 134 5.49 15.51 -0.99
CA MET A 134 6.26 16.31 -0.04
C MET A 134 7.11 17.34 -0.78
N THR A 135 7.39 18.45 -0.11
CA THR A 135 8.41 19.42 -0.56
C THR A 135 9.82 18.91 -0.26
N ALA A 136 10.84 19.52 -0.87
CA ALA A 136 12.24 19.22 -0.58
C ALA A 136 12.64 19.41 0.91
N LYS A 137 11.89 20.24 1.66
CA LYS A 137 12.09 20.45 3.09
C LYS A 137 11.42 19.37 3.97
N GLY A 138 10.73 18.40 3.37
CA GLY A 138 10.02 17.32 4.07
C GLY A 138 8.59 17.65 4.50
N ASN A 139 8.09 18.87 4.22
CA ASN A 139 6.69 19.19 4.50
C ASN A 139 5.76 18.36 3.60
N VAL A 140 4.82 17.64 4.21
CA VAL A 140 3.79 16.87 3.50
C VAL A 140 2.74 17.84 2.97
N LEU A 141 2.59 17.90 1.64
CA LEU A 141 1.51 18.64 0.99
C LEU A 141 0.24 17.81 0.96
N LYS A 142 0.35 16.51 0.66
CA LYS A 142 -0.80 15.63 0.51
C LYS A 142 -0.45 14.19 0.91
N ASP A 143 -1.41 13.51 1.53
CA ASP A 143 -1.31 12.10 1.95
C ASP A 143 -2.64 11.40 1.61
N PHE A 144 -2.60 10.44 0.69
CA PHE A 144 -3.82 9.86 0.11
C PHE A 144 -3.61 8.43 -0.38
N PRO A 145 -4.64 7.57 -0.37
CA PRO A 145 -4.52 6.22 -0.91
C PRO A 145 -4.40 6.25 -2.44
N VAL A 146 -3.63 5.32 -3.00
CA VAL A 146 -3.73 4.99 -4.44
C VAL A 146 -5.17 4.61 -4.77
N PHE A 147 -5.74 3.70 -3.99
CA PHE A 147 -7.15 3.34 -4.04
C PHE A 147 -7.68 3.16 -2.62
N ARG A 148 -8.74 3.90 -2.24
CA ARG A 148 -9.31 3.82 -0.89
C ARG A 148 -10.02 2.47 -0.71
N PRO A 149 -9.57 1.60 0.21
CA PRO A 149 -10.30 0.38 0.51
C PRO A 149 -11.65 0.69 1.16
N SER A 150 -12.58 -0.28 1.13
CA SER A 150 -13.82 -0.16 1.88
C SER A 150 -13.57 -0.30 3.38
N ASP A 151 -14.33 0.42 4.19
CA ASP A 151 -14.30 0.27 5.63
C ASP A 151 -14.89 -1.10 6.04
N THR A 152 -14.34 -1.69 7.10
CA THR A 152 -14.82 -2.93 7.71
C THR A 152 -14.62 -2.86 9.22
N TRP A 153 -15.47 -3.56 9.97
CA TRP A 153 -15.29 -3.71 11.40
C TRP A 153 -14.51 -4.99 11.72
N PHE A 154 -13.61 -4.90 12.70
CA PHE A 154 -12.91 -6.06 13.24
C PHE A 154 -13.12 -6.15 14.75
N GLY A 155 -13.93 -7.12 15.17
CA GLY A 155 -14.27 -7.36 16.57
C GLY A 155 -15.60 -8.11 16.69
N PRO A 156 -15.90 -8.71 17.87
CA PRO A 156 -17.12 -9.47 18.10
C PRO A 156 -18.39 -8.61 18.07
N THR A 157 -18.31 -7.35 18.49
CA THR A 157 -19.47 -6.45 18.61
C THR A 157 -19.11 -5.02 18.18
N THR A 158 -20.10 -4.16 17.96
CA THR A 158 -19.88 -2.76 17.51
C THR A 158 -19.23 -1.86 18.57
N ASP A 159 -19.31 -2.22 19.85
CA ASP A 159 -18.64 -1.55 20.97
C ASP A 159 -17.28 -2.18 21.32
N GLN A 160 -17.04 -3.43 20.90
CA GLN A 160 -15.78 -4.14 21.11
C GLN A 160 -15.18 -4.52 19.76
N GLY A 161 -14.40 -3.59 19.20
CA GLY A 161 -13.70 -3.82 17.95
C GLY A 161 -12.97 -2.58 17.46
N GLN A 162 -12.55 -2.63 16.20
CA GLN A 162 -11.77 -1.58 15.57
C GLN A 162 -12.22 -1.37 14.13
N LEU A 163 -12.38 -0.11 13.75
CA LEU A 163 -12.57 0.28 12.36
C LEU A 163 -11.28 0.01 11.57
N CYS A 164 -11.41 -0.79 10.52
CA CYS A 164 -10.31 -1.23 9.67
C CYS A 164 -10.67 -1.02 8.19
N TYR A 165 -9.69 -1.23 7.31
CA TYR A 165 -9.90 -1.36 5.88
C TYR A 165 -10.02 -2.84 5.48
N ALA A 166 -10.91 -3.16 4.54
CA ALA A 166 -10.95 -4.49 3.95
C ALA A 166 -9.91 -4.62 2.82
N SER A 167 -9.04 -5.62 2.91
CA SER A 167 -8.19 -6.01 1.79
C SER A 167 -9.05 -6.52 0.63
N ARG A 168 -8.67 -6.16 -0.59
CA ARG A 168 -9.27 -6.69 -1.83
C ARG A 168 -8.56 -7.92 -2.38
N THR A 169 -7.42 -8.29 -1.80
CA THR A 169 -6.68 -9.50 -2.16
C THR A 169 -6.78 -10.51 -1.02
N PHE A 170 -6.85 -11.79 -1.37
CA PHE A 170 -6.87 -12.87 -0.40
C PHE A 170 -5.49 -13.11 0.22
N CYS A 171 -5.49 -13.77 1.37
CA CYS A 171 -4.29 -14.35 1.96
C CYS A 171 -3.84 -15.55 1.11
N ASN A 172 -2.61 -15.52 0.58
CA ASN A 172 -2.04 -16.64 -0.17
C ASN A 172 -0.97 -17.34 0.66
N VAL A 173 -0.90 -18.67 0.62
CA VAL A 173 0.18 -19.43 1.29
C VAL A 173 1.44 -19.55 0.43
N ASP A 174 1.31 -19.29 -0.86
CA ASP A 174 2.41 -19.29 -1.82
C ASP A 174 2.63 -17.86 -2.34
N LEU A 175 3.88 -17.39 -2.26
CA LEU A 175 4.26 -16.06 -2.73
C LEU A 175 4.10 -15.92 -4.25
N ALA A 176 4.34 -16.99 -5.01
CA ALA A 176 4.20 -16.96 -6.46
C ALA A 176 2.74 -16.70 -6.89
N SER A 177 1.79 -17.01 -6.00
CA SER A 177 0.36 -16.71 -6.18
C SER A 177 -0.01 -15.25 -5.86
N VAL A 178 0.94 -14.39 -5.48
CA VAL A 178 0.73 -12.96 -5.23
C VAL A 178 1.22 -12.14 -6.42
N PRO A 179 0.32 -11.65 -7.30
CA PRO A 179 0.73 -10.91 -8.47
C PRO A 179 1.49 -9.65 -8.09
N TYR A 180 2.54 -9.33 -8.85
CA TYR A 180 3.24 -8.08 -8.70
C TYR A 180 2.29 -6.90 -8.92
N ARG A 181 2.25 -5.97 -7.97
CA ARG A 181 1.53 -4.70 -8.10
C ARG A 181 2.37 -3.59 -7.48
N PRO A 182 2.76 -2.57 -8.26
CA PRO A 182 3.68 -1.51 -7.85
C PRO A 182 3.11 -0.64 -6.72
N HIS A 183 1.79 -0.58 -6.60
CA HIS A 183 1.03 0.16 -5.60
C HIS A 183 0.57 -0.69 -4.41
N ARG A 184 1.15 -1.89 -4.21
CA ARG A 184 0.85 -2.73 -3.06
C ARG A 184 2.12 -3.17 -2.34
N ALA A 185 2.08 -3.11 -1.02
CA ALA A 185 3.11 -3.67 -0.14
C ALA A 185 2.74 -5.10 0.23
N VAL A 186 3.70 -6.03 0.10
CA VAL A 186 3.54 -7.42 0.54
C VAL A 186 3.99 -7.55 1.98
N THR A 187 3.11 -8.10 2.81
CA THR A 187 3.40 -8.50 4.20
C THR A 187 3.40 -10.01 4.30
N SER A 188 4.47 -10.58 4.86
CA SER A 188 4.53 -11.96 5.30
C SER A 188 3.95 -12.06 6.72
N VAL A 189 2.97 -12.93 6.92
CA VAL A 189 2.30 -13.13 8.21
C VAL A 189 2.38 -14.59 8.60
N THR A 190 3.23 -14.89 9.56
CA THR A 190 3.33 -16.21 10.16
C THR A 190 2.37 -16.34 11.32
N ILE A 191 1.50 -17.33 11.30
CA ILE A 191 0.61 -17.67 12.41
C ILE A 191 1.07 -19.01 12.99
N LYS A 192 1.38 -19.03 14.29
CA LYS A 192 1.80 -20.21 15.03
C LYS A 192 0.70 -20.60 16.01
N ASN A 193 0.15 -21.81 15.85
CA ASN A 193 -0.80 -22.36 16.80
C ASN A 193 -0.05 -23.11 17.90
N LYS A 194 0.04 -22.53 19.08
CA LYS A 194 0.59 -23.18 20.29
C LYS A 194 -0.50 -23.71 21.22
N SER A 195 -1.77 -23.61 20.81
CA SER A 195 -2.91 -24.15 21.54
C SER A 195 -3.10 -25.65 21.22
N PRO A 196 -3.82 -26.41 22.07
CA PRO A 196 -4.13 -27.81 21.82
C PRO A 196 -5.26 -28.04 20.80
N GLU A 197 -5.91 -26.98 20.30
CA GLU A 197 -7.06 -27.08 19.39
C GLU A 197 -6.69 -26.69 17.96
N THR A 198 -7.44 -27.20 16.98
CA THR A 198 -7.38 -26.69 15.60
C THR A 198 -8.09 -25.34 15.52
N ILE A 199 -7.43 -24.37 14.89
CA ILE A 199 -7.88 -22.99 14.85
C ILE A 199 -8.38 -22.61 13.44
N PRO A 200 -9.63 -22.14 13.28
CA PRO A 200 -10.12 -21.63 12.01
C PRO A 200 -9.67 -20.19 11.75
N ILE A 201 -8.84 -19.97 10.74
CA ILE A 201 -8.39 -18.64 10.32
C ILE A 201 -9.38 -18.09 9.30
N GLU A 202 -10.23 -17.17 9.75
CA GLU A 202 -11.25 -16.52 8.91
C GLU A 202 -10.84 -15.11 8.47
N LYS A 203 -10.19 -14.36 9.38
CA LYS A 203 -9.78 -12.98 9.17
C LYS A 203 -8.45 -12.73 9.87
N ILE A 204 -7.54 -12.06 9.16
CA ILE A 204 -6.25 -11.64 9.68
C ILE A 204 -6.24 -10.11 9.66
N LYS A 205 -6.11 -9.49 10.83
CA LYS A 205 -5.89 -8.04 10.94
C LYS A 205 -4.40 -7.75 10.80
N LEU A 206 -4.04 -6.77 9.98
CA LEU A 206 -2.70 -6.28 9.77
C LEU A 206 -2.56 -4.90 10.40
N PRO A 207 -1.65 -4.70 11.37
CA PRO A 207 -1.35 -3.40 11.96
C PRO A 207 -0.45 -2.58 11.02
N VAL A 208 -0.88 -2.37 9.77
CA VAL A 208 -0.05 -1.75 8.73
C VAL A 208 0.47 -0.36 9.11
N GLY A 209 -0.23 0.37 9.98
CA GLY A 209 0.26 1.64 10.52
C GLY A 209 1.57 1.51 11.29
N ASN A 210 1.86 0.36 11.91
CA ASN A 210 3.07 0.11 12.69
C ASN A 210 4.22 -0.50 11.88
N LEU A 211 4.00 -0.84 10.61
CA LEU A 211 5.01 -1.52 9.79
C LEU A 211 5.83 -0.51 8.98
N SER A 212 7.13 -0.73 8.93
CA SER A 212 8.02 -0.04 7.99
C SER A 212 7.95 -0.65 6.60
N LEU A 213 8.21 0.17 5.59
CA LEU A 213 8.30 -0.23 4.18
C LEU A 213 9.75 -0.45 3.77
N TYR A 214 9.94 -1.45 2.92
CA TYR A 214 11.20 -1.80 2.28
C TYR A 214 10.98 -2.00 0.79
N ILE A 215 12.04 -1.85 0.00
CA ILE A 215 12.02 -2.14 -1.43
C ILE A 215 12.96 -3.29 -1.76
N GLY A 216 12.38 -4.40 -2.22
CA GLY A 216 13.12 -5.58 -2.62
C GLY A 216 13.44 -5.61 -4.12
N PRO A 217 14.03 -6.71 -4.59
CA PRO A 217 14.29 -6.94 -6.02
C PRO A 217 13.02 -6.73 -6.87
N GLY A 218 13.20 -6.21 -8.10
CA GLY A 218 12.10 -5.93 -9.03
C GLY A 218 11.20 -4.76 -8.61
N ASN A 219 11.66 -3.90 -7.68
CA ASN A 219 10.87 -2.80 -7.12
C ASN A 219 9.55 -3.27 -6.48
N ARG A 220 9.55 -4.46 -5.88
CA ARG A 220 8.43 -4.92 -5.04
C ARG A 220 8.52 -4.26 -3.67
N ILE A 221 7.42 -3.65 -3.25
CA ILE A 221 7.31 -3.06 -1.93
C ILE A 221 7.00 -4.16 -0.92
N TRP A 222 7.76 -4.19 0.16
CA TRP A 222 7.59 -5.11 1.27
C TRP A 222 7.36 -4.37 2.58
N THR A 223 6.84 -5.08 3.57
CA THR A 223 6.82 -4.64 4.97
C THR A 223 7.76 -5.49 5.82
N GLN A 224 7.94 -5.10 7.08
CA GLN A 224 8.43 -6.02 8.12
C GLN A 224 7.57 -7.30 8.16
N ASP A 225 8.19 -8.42 8.50
CA ASP A 225 7.48 -9.67 8.75
C ASP A 225 6.68 -9.59 10.06
N ILE A 226 5.53 -10.24 10.06
CA ILE A 226 4.64 -10.34 11.22
C ILE A 226 4.60 -11.79 11.70
N THR A 227 4.70 -12.00 13.01
CA THR A 227 4.38 -13.28 13.64
C THR A 227 3.27 -13.12 14.66
N TYR A 228 2.22 -13.93 14.52
CA TYR A 228 1.17 -14.14 15.50
C TYR A 228 1.36 -15.48 16.19
N GLU A 229 1.40 -15.50 17.52
CA GLU A 229 1.39 -16.75 18.30
C GLU A 229 0.09 -16.86 19.08
N ILE A 230 -0.64 -17.96 18.85
CA ILE A 230 -1.92 -18.24 19.53
C ILE A 230 -1.65 -19.26 20.63
N VAL A 231 -1.82 -18.86 21.89
CA VAL A 231 -1.49 -19.71 23.05
C VAL A 231 -2.74 -20.29 23.72
N GLU A 232 -3.88 -19.60 23.61
CA GLU A 232 -5.18 -20.05 24.13
C GLU A 232 -6.29 -19.71 23.13
N LYS A 233 -7.39 -20.48 23.17
CA LYS A 233 -8.51 -20.42 22.22
C LYS A 233 -9.05 -19.01 21.95
N GLU A 234 -8.99 -18.11 22.94
CA GLU A 234 -9.80 -16.89 22.89
C GLU A 234 -9.10 -15.54 23.07
N ARG A 235 -7.89 -15.38 23.64
CA ARG A 235 -7.48 -14.00 24.06
C ARG A 235 -6.02 -13.56 23.97
N VAL A 236 -5.05 -14.43 23.70
CA VAL A 236 -3.65 -13.97 23.64
C VAL A 236 -3.03 -14.33 22.30
N ILE A 237 -3.03 -13.33 21.42
CA ILE A 237 -2.19 -13.33 20.24
C ILE A 237 -0.99 -12.44 20.57
N GLN A 238 0.18 -13.05 20.74
CA GLN A 238 1.42 -12.27 20.78
C GLN A 238 1.77 -11.87 19.35
N LEU A 239 1.72 -10.57 19.06
CA LEU A 239 2.21 -10.00 17.83
C LEU A 239 3.68 -9.62 17.99
N ARG A 240 4.52 -10.18 17.13
CA ARG A 240 5.92 -9.77 16.97
C ARG A 240 6.12 -9.19 15.58
N LEU A 241 6.72 -8.00 15.54
CA LEU A 241 7.19 -7.37 14.31
C LEU A 241 8.70 -7.63 14.20
N SER A 242 9.17 -8.03 13.03
CA SER A 242 10.62 -8.15 12.78
C SER A 242 11.27 -6.77 12.75
N ASP A 243 12.40 -6.57 13.42
CA ASP A 243 13.19 -5.32 13.32
C ASP A 243 13.99 -5.21 12.01
N ASN A 244 14.02 -6.30 11.24
CA ASN A 244 14.81 -6.43 10.02
C ASN A 244 13.93 -6.35 8.76
N PRO A 245 14.55 -6.14 7.58
CA PRO A 245 13.93 -6.46 6.29
C PRO A 245 13.18 -7.80 6.30
N PRO A 246 12.14 -7.97 5.47
CA PRO A 246 11.45 -9.25 5.32
C PRO A 246 12.43 -10.38 5.00
N ALA A 247 12.25 -11.55 5.62
CA ALA A 247 13.16 -12.68 5.44
C ALA A 247 13.24 -13.18 3.98
N LEU A 248 12.17 -12.97 3.20
CA LEU A 248 12.10 -13.32 1.78
C LEU A 248 12.72 -12.27 0.84
N ALA A 249 13.09 -11.10 1.36
CA ALA A 249 13.84 -10.09 0.64
C ALA A 249 14.85 -9.41 1.59
N PRO A 250 15.88 -10.16 2.05
CA PRO A 250 16.82 -9.69 3.06
C PRO A 250 17.65 -8.49 2.59
N ASP A 251 17.92 -8.41 1.29
CA ASP A 251 18.67 -7.31 0.66
C ASP A 251 17.78 -6.09 0.33
N SER A 252 16.56 -6.04 0.86
CA SER A 252 15.66 -4.92 0.58
C SER A 252 16.11 -3.63 1.26
N GLU A 253 16.05 -2.52 0.51
CA GLU A 253 16.43 -1.21 1.03
C GLU A 253 15.29 -0.65 1.88
N PHE A 254 15.62 -0.03 3.02
CA PHE A 254 14.63 0.69 3.82
C PHE A 254 14.04 1.87 3.02
N LEU A 255 12.71 1.98 3.03
CA LEU A 255 11.98 2.97 2.24
C LEU A 255 11.31 4.04 3.11
N SER A 256 10.52 3.64 4.11
CA SER A 256 9.88 4.57 5.04
C SER A 256 9.45 3.88 6.33
N LYS A 257 9.35 4.65 7.42
CA LYS A 257 8.80 4.14 8.70
C LYS A 257 7.28 3.97 8.62
N GLY A 258 6.74 3.16 9.51
CA GLY A 258 5.32 3.15 9.82
C GLY A 258 4.81 4.53 10.26
N ARG A 259 3.49 4.72 10.17
CA ARG A 259 2.79 5.92 10.66
C ARG A 259 2.77 5.99 12.18
N GLU A 260 2.63 4.84 12.80
CA GLU A 260 2.59 4.64 14.24
C GLU A 260 3.92 4.06 14.72
N PRO A 261 4.33 4.31 15.97
CA PRO A 261 5.52 3.70 16.53
C PRO A 261 5.45 2.17 16.45
N SER A 262 6.54 1.56 15.99
CA SER A 262 6.79 0.12 16.07
C SER A 262 7.40 -0.20 17.44
N GLY A 263 6.63 -0.06 18.53
CA GLY A 263 7.07 -0.54 19.85
C GLY A 263 6.91 -2.07 19.95
N GLY A 264 7.83 -2.77 20.62
CA GLY A 264 7.83 -4.23 20.77
C GLY A 264 6.53 -4.83 21.36
N ASN A 265 6.41 -6.17 21.32
CA ASN A 265 5.26 -6.99 21.75
C ASN A 265 3.93 -6.20 21.85
N LEU A 266 3.35 -5.85 20.69
CA LEU A 266 2.05 -5.21 20.65
C LEU A 266 0.98 -6.24 21.05
N LEU A 267 0.18 -5.94 22.07
CA LEU A 267 -1.03 -6.70 22.34
C LEU A 267 -2.12 -6.24 21.38
N VAL A 268 -2.35 -7.01 20.32
CA VAL A 268 -3.38 -6.71 19.31
C VAL A 268 -4.34 -7.88 19.21
N GLN A 269 -5.63 -7.61 19.29
CA GLN A 269 -6.66 -8.56 18.82
C GLN A 269 -6.48 -8.73 17.31
N ALA A 270 -5.80 -9.79 16.88
CA ALA A 270 -5.31 -9.93 15.50
C ALA A 270 -6.14 -10.88 14.62
N ILE A 271 -6.88 -11.82 15.23
CA ILE A 271 -7.74 -12.79 14.54
C ILE A 271 -9.12 -12.74 15.22
N SER A 272 -10.20 -12.68 14.43
CA SER A 272 -11.57 -12.80 14.94
C SER A 272 -12.16 -14.11 14.45
N TYR A 273 -12.72 -14.90 15.36
CA TYR A 273 -13.59 -16.03 15.03
C TYR A 273 -15.04 -15.55 15.06
N PHE A 274 -15.82 -15.88 14.05
CA PHE A 274 -17.28 -15.89 14.21
C PHE A 274 -17.71 -17.32 14.55
N PHE A 275 -18.17 -17.54 15.77
CA PHE A 275 -19.00 -18.72 16.06
C PHE A 275 -20.42 -18.38 15.62
N PRO A 276 -21.06 -19.17 14.73
CA PRO A 276 -22.51 -19.22 14.74
C PRO A 276 -22.92 -19.75 16.11
N GLU A 277 -23.77 -19.03 16.85
CA GLU A 277 -24.44 -19.61 18.01
C GLU A 277 -25.20 -20.86 17.54
N MET A 278 -24.99 -21.98 18.25
CA MET A 278 -25.65 -23.26 18.00
C MET A 278 -27.00 -23.27 18.70
#